data_AF-A0A242MWH5-F1
#
_entry.id   AF-A0A242MWH5-F1
#
_cell.length_a   1.000
_cell.length_b   1.000
_cell.length_c   1.000
_cell.angle_alpha   90.00
_cell.angle_beta   90.00
_cell.angle_gamma   90.00
#
_symmetry.space_group_name_H-M   'P 1'
#
loop_
_entity.id
_entity.type
_entity.pdbx_description
1 polymer ?
#
loop_
_entity_poly.entity_id
_entity_poly.type
_entity_poly.pdbx_seq_one_letter_code
_entity_poly.pdbx_strand_id
1 'polypeptide(L)'
;MAPALSGRAFPGDGQSGVAHETPLAMARGNKGQAWDQSKRQHANSVRHTREGYMKLITAIIKPFKLDEAREALSAIGVSGITVTEVKGFGRQKGHTELYRGAEYVVDFLPKVKIEAAVSDDIVDQAIEAVERAARTGKIGDGKIFVTPIEQVIRIRTGETGADAL
;
A
#
# COMPACT_ATOMS: atom_id res chain seq x y z
N MET A 1 -6.11 69.83 -49.20
CA MET A 1 -5.94 69.54 -50.64
C MET A 1 -4.90 68.43 -50.74
N ALA A 2 -5.28 67.15 -50.56
CA ALA A 2 -5.83 66.18 -51.53
C ALA A 2 -4.73 65.47 -52.37
N PRO A 3 -4.84 64.17 -52.73
CA PRO A 3 -5.69 63.10 -52.17
C PRO A 3 -5.10 61.64 -52.17
N ALA A 4 -5.91 60.71 -51.66
CA ALA A 4 -6.24 59.35 -52.15
C ALA A 4 -5.13 58.25 -52.22
N LEU A 5 -5.22 57.16 -51.44
CA LEU A 5 -6.05 55.93 -51.60
C LEU A 5 -5.56 54.93 -52.66
N SER A 6 -5.19 53.72 -52.21
CA SER A 6 -5.76 52.41 -52.59
C SER A 6 -4.71 51.30 -52.73
N GLY A 7 -5.04 50.08 -52.29
CA GLY A 7 -4.32 48.86 -52.70
C GLY A 7 -4.30 47.72 -51.69
N ARG A 8 -5.25 46.78 -51.84
CA ARG A 8 -5.38 45.46 -51.18
C ARG A 8 -4.13 44.59 -51.41
N ALA A 9 -3.58 43.90 -50.39
CA ALA A 9 -3.85 42.54 -49.89
C ALA A 9 -3.14 41.36 -50.62
N PHE A 10 -2.62 40.45 -49.78
CA PHE A 10 -2.33 39.00 -49.94
C PHE A 10 -0.86 38.52 -49.98
N PRO A 11 -0.62 37.29 -49.47
CA PRO A 11 0.56 36.92 -48.69
C PRO A 11 1.50 35.96 -49.44
N GLY A 12 2.71 35.77 -48.91
CA GLY A 12 3.64 34.76 -49.40
C GLY A 12 4.71 34.45 -48.37
N ASP A 13 4.63 33.24 -47.82
CA ASP A 13 5.62 32.60 -46.96
C ASP A 13 7.00 32.52 -47.62
N GLY A 14 8.07 32.61 -46.82
CA GLY A 14 9.43 32.43 -47.32
C GLY A 14 10.51 32.58 -46.25
N GLN A 15 10.90 31.44 -45.68
CA GLN A 15 11.88 31.21 -44.62
C GLN A 15 13.26 31.87 -44.78
N SER A 16 13.83 32.31 -43.65
CA SER A 16 15.18 32.00 -43.13
C SER A 16 15.36 32.87 -41.87
N GLY A 17 15.86 32.46 -40.71
CA GLY A 17 16.78 31.39 -40.35
C GLY A 17 17.84 32.04 -39.45
N VAL A 18 17.65 32.01 -38.12
CA VAL A 18 18.73 32.16 -37.13
C VAL A 18 18.31 31.56 -35.80
N ALA A 19 19.22 30.79 -35.22
CA ALA A 19 19.01 29.87 -34.12
C ALA A 19 19.66 30.35 -32.81
N HIS A 20 19.22 29.73 -31.70
CA HIS A 20 19.82 29.68 -30.36
C HIS A 20 19.72 30.97 -29.52
N GLU A 21 19.38 30.98 -28.23
CA GLU A 21 19.57 30.01 -27.14
C GLU A 21 18.41 30.07 -26.11
N THR A 22 18.11 28.93 -25.50
CA THR A 22 17.22 28.78 -24.33
C THR A 22 17.98 29.11 -23.04
N PRO A 23 17.28 29.50 -21.96
CA PRO A 23 17.49 28.74 -20.73
C PRO A 23 16.22 28.20 -20.07
N LEU A 24 16.32 26.92 -19.73
CA LEU A 24 15.50 26.15 -18.81
C LEU A 24 15.64 26.66 -17.35
N ALA A 25 14.71 26.22 -16.49
CA ALA A 25 14.73 26.16 -15.02
C ALA A 25 13.97 27.31 -14.32
N MET A 26 13.01 27.12 -13.40
CA MET A 26 12.66 26.00 -12.53
C MET A 26 11.16 26.00 -12.18
N ALA A 27 10.45 24.90 -12.45
CA ALA A 27 9.19 24.58 -11.79
C ALA A 27 9.45 23.50 -10.72
N ARG A 28 9.71 23.91 -9.48
CA ARG A 28 9.71 22.99 -8.32
C ARG A 28 8.28 22.86 -7.80
N GLY A 29 7.49 22.06 -8.50
CA GLY A 29 6.16 21.63 -8.06
C GLY A 29 6.27 20.77 -6.80
N ASN A 30 5.52 21.16 -5.78
CA ASN A 30 5.38 20.57 -4.46
C ASN A 30 4.78 19.15 -4.53
N LYS A 31 5.60 18.16 -4.89
CA LYS A 31 5.19 16.75 -5.00
C LYS A 31 5.00 16.07 -3.63
N GLY A 32 5.25 16.72 -2.50
CA GLY A 32 5.10 16.11 -1.16
C GLY A 32 3.65 16.00 -0.68
N GLN A 33 2.78 16.92 -1.10
CA GLN A 33 1.39 16.99 -0.62
C GLN A 33 0.42 16.04 -1.34
N ALA A 34 0.78 15.59 -2.55
CA ALA A 34 -0.05 14.67 -3.34
C ALA A 34 -0.03 13.22 -2.82
N TRP A 35 1.04 12.82 -2.13
CA TRP A 35 1.16 11.46 -1.56
C TRP A 35 0.26 11.25 -0.33
N ASP A 36 -0.06 12.32 0.40
CA ASP A 36 -0.88 12.29 1.62
C ASP A 36 -2.39 12.27 1.29
N GLN A 37 -2.81 12.99 0.24
CA GLN A 37 -4.23 13.06 -0.14
C GLN A 37 -4.75 11.79 -0.82
N SER A 38 -3.93 11.11 -1.62
CA SER A 38 -4.36 9.89 -2.35
C SER A 38 -4.56 8.68 -1.43
N LYS A 39 -3.95 8.66 -0.24
CA LYS A 39 -4.18 7.64 0.79
C LYS A 39 -5.46 7.90 1.60
N ARG A 40 -5.79 9.18 1.83
CA ARG A 40 -7.04 9.59 2.50
C ARG A 40 -8.29 9.28 1.67
N GLN A 41 -8.17 9.31 0.34
CA GLN A 41 -9.31 9.02 -0.55
C GLN A 41 -9.58 7.52 -0.72
N HIS A 42 -8.55 6.66 -0.70
CA HIS A 42 -8.76 5.20 -0.70
C HIS A 42 -9.26 4.66 0.65
N ALA A 43 -8.98 5.35 1.75
CA ALA A 43 -9.46 4.98 3.09
C ALA A 43 -10.97 5.22 3.28
N ASN A 44 -11.64 5.98 2.40
CA ASN A 44 -13.00 6.49 2.64
C ASN A 44 -14.11 5.91 1.75
N SER A 45 -13.85 4.86 0.96
CA SER A 45 -14.86 4.27 0.07
C SER A 45 -15.48 2.95 0.52
N VAL A 46 -15.19 2.45 1.73
CA VAL A 46 -15.87 1.27 2.28
C VAL A 46 -16.78 1.72 3.42
N ARG A 47 -17.84 2.45 3.07
CA ARG A 47 -18.97 2.65 3.99
C ARG A 47 -19.81 1.37 3.97
N HIS A 48 -19.56 0.45 4.90
CA HIS A 48 -20.44 -0.69 5.15
C HIS A 48 -21.37 -0.39 6.32
N THR A 49 -22.57 0.07 6.00
CA THR A 49 -23.72 -0.01 6.89
C THR A 49 -24.19 -1.47 6.96
N ARG A 50 -23.91 -2.19 8.05
CA ARG A 50 -24.73 -3.21 8.73
C ARG A 50 -23.92 -3.92 9.83
N GLU A 51 -24.60 -4.26 10.91
CA GLU A 51 -24.17 -4.88 12.18
C GLU A 51 -22.88 -5.71 12.15
N GLY A 52 -21.90 -5.33 12.98
CA GLY A 52 -20.92 -6.23 13.62
C GLY A 52 -20.08 -7.13 12.71
N TYR A 53 -19.46 -6.60 11.64
CA TYR A 53 -18.56 -7.42 10.84
C TYR A 53 -17.19 -7.59 11.51
N MET A 54 -16.99 -8.72 12.18
CA MET A 54 -15.63 -9.13 12.55
C MET A 54 -14.76 -9.29 11.30
N LYS A 55 -13.47 -9.02 11.44
CA LYS A 55 -12.48 -9.19 10.38
C LYS A 55 -11.35 -10.07 10.87
N LEU A 56 -10.74 -10.80 9.94
CA LEU A 56 -9.48 -11.47 10.14
C LEU A 56 -8.40 -10.60 9.52
N ILE A 57 -7.48 -10.15 10.37
CA ILE A 57 -6.25 -9.48 9.93
C ILE A 57 -5.19 -10.54 9.73
N THR A 58 -4.66 -10.64 8.52
CA THR A 58 -3.54 -11.52 8.17
C THR A 58 -2.33 -10.67 7.80
N ALA A 59 -1.32 -10.61 8.67
CA ALA A 59 -0.09 -9.87 8.44
C ALA A 59 1.07 -10.82 8.13
N ILE A 60 1.70 -10.66 6.97
CA ILE A 60 2.93 -11.39 6.60
C ILE A 60 4.10 -10.43 6.76
N ILE A 61 4.95 -10.64 7.76
CA ILE A 61 6.02 -9.73 8.17
C ILE A 61 7.39 -10.43 8.28
N LYS A 62 8.44 -9.66 8.55
CA LYS A 62 9.77 -10.20 8.85
C LYS A 62 9.77 -10.92 10.21
N PRO A 63 10.45 -12.08 10.36
CA PRO A 63 10.40 -12.86 11.60
C PRO A 63 10.79 -12.10 12.87
N PHE A 64 11.83 -11.26 12.82
CA PHE A 64 12.30 -10.50 13.98
C PHE A 64 11.34 -9.39 14.45
N LYS A 65 10.28 -9.09 13.67
CA LYS A 65 9.24 -8.12 14.04
C LYS A 65 8.04 -8.75 14.75
N LEU A 66 8.03 -10.08 14.91
CA LEU A 66 6.93 -10.81 15.53
C LEU A 66 6.63 -10.30 16.95
N ASP A 67 7.66 -10.16 17.79
CA ASP A 67 7.47 -9.76 19.19
C ASP A 67 6.88 -8.35 19.30
N GLU A 68 7.42 -7.40 18.54
CA GLU A 68 6.91 -6.03 18.49
C GLU A 68 5.46 -5.97 17.99
N ALA A 69 5.13 -6.75 16.94
CA ALA A 69 3.77 -6.80 16.39
C ALA A 69 2.77 -7.44 17.36
N ARG A 70 3.18 -8.49 18.08
CA ARG A 70 2.38 -9.15 19.12
C ARG A 70 2.09 -8.19 20.28
N GLU A 71 3.10 -7.46 20.75
CA GLU A 71 2.92 -6.49 21.83
C GLU A 71 2.01 -5.33 21.43
N ALA A 72 2.17 -4.82 20.20
CA ALA A 72 1.32 -3.76 19.67
C ALA A 72 -0.16 -4.18 19.56
N LEU A 73 -0.43 -5.42 19.14
CA LEU A 73 -1.79 -5.98 19.11
C LEU A 73 -2.36 -6.22 20.52
N SER A 74 -1.54 -6.71 21.45
CA SER A 74 -1.96 -6.89 22.85
C SER A 74 -2.34 -5.57 23.52
N ALA A 75 -1.59 -4.49 23.25
CA ALA A 75 -1.82 -3.16 23.83
C ALA A 75 -3.16 -2.53 23.43
N ILE A 76 -3.75 -2.95 22.30
CA ILE A 76 -5.06 -2.50 21.84
C ILE A 76 -6.20 -3.46 22.20
N GLY A 77 -5.91 -4.49 23.02
CA GLY A 77 -6.90 -5.45 23.51
C GLY A 77 -7.11 -6.70 22.65
N VAL A 78 -6.24 -6.95 21.66
CA VAL A 78 -6.29 -8.21 20.90
C VAL A 78 -5.56 -9.30 21.68
N SER A 79 -6.31 -10.16 22.35
CA SER A 79 -5.78 -11.24 23.20
C SER A 79 -5.44 -12.53 22.43
N GLY A 80 -6.00 -12.73 21.25
CA GLY A 80 -5.84 -13.94 20.45
C GLY A 80 -5.13 -13.69 19.14
N ILE A 81 -3.95 -14.27 18.96
CA ILE A 81 -3.25 -14.32 17.67
C ILE A 81 -2.82 -15.75 17.34
N THR A 82 -2.84 -16.08 16.06
CA THR A 82 -2.25 -17.30 15.51
C THR A 82 -1.03 -16.92 14.69
N VAL A 83 0.07 -17.66 14.87
CA VAL A 83 1.32 -17.40 14.17
C VAL A 83 1.69 -18.63 13.35
N THR A 84 2.09 -18.41 12.10
CA THR A 84 2.55 -19.47 11.19
C THR A 84 3.81 -19.03 10.47
N GLU A 85 4.82 -19.87 10.45
CA GLU A 85 6.01 -19.65 9.63
C GLU A 85 5.68 -19.92 8.17
N VAL A 86 5.96 -18.94 7.31
CA VAL A 86 5.66 -19.01 5.88
C VAL A 86 6.87 -18.60 5.07
N LYS A 87 6.86 -18.98 3.81
CA LYS A 87 7.89 -18.60 2.83
C LYS A 87 7.25 -17.65 1.83
N GLY A 88 7.83 -16.45 1.69
CA GLY A 88 7.29 -15.39 0.86
C GLY A 88 8.18 -15.12 -0.34
N PHE A 89 7.55 -14.92 -1.49
CA PHE A 89 8.19 -14.40 -2.69
C PHE A 89 7.53 -13.07 -3.08
N GLY A 90 8.32 -12.08 -3.49
CA GLY A 90 7.84 -10.74 -3.82
C GLY A 90 8.49 -10.18 -5.09
N ARG A 91 8.08 -8.98 -5.53
CA ARG A 91 8.66 -8.31 -6.71
C ARG A 91 10.10 -7.82 -6.51
N GLN A 92 10.74 -8.17 -5.41
CA GLN A 92 12.20 -8.07 -5.29
C GLN A 92 12.75 -9.11 -6.27
N LYS A 93 13.13 -8.65 -7.46
CA LYS A 93 13.67 -9.49 -8.55
C LYS A 93 14.47 -10.64 -7.95
N GLY A 94 13.91 -11.86 -8.05
CA GLY A 94 14.66 -13.07 -7.74
C GLY A 94 15.95 -13.00 -8.54
N HIS A 95 17.09 -13.16 -7.87
CA HIS A 95 18.35 -13.29 -8.59
C HIS A 95 18.25 -14.53 -9.47
N THR A 96 18.06 -14.38 -10.77
CA THR A 96 18.19 -15.49 -11.71
C THR A 96 19.69 -15.76 -11.85
N GLU A 97 20.23 -16.74 -11.12
CA GLU A 97 21.56 -17.29 -11.39
C GLU A 97 21.41 -18.60 -12.18
N LEU A 98 22.07 -18.63 -13.34
CA LEU A 98 22.07 -19.75 -14.27
C LEU A 98 22.83 -20.94 -13.68
N TYR A 99 22.22 -22.12 -13.57
CA TYR A 99 22.95 -23.35 -13.24
C TYR A 99 22.93 -24.33 -14.42
N ARG A 100 24.07 -24.47 -15.10
CA ARG A 100 24.35 -25.49 -16.14
C ARG A 100 23.29 -25.59 -17.26
N GLY A 101 22.73 -24.45 -17.70
CA GLY A 101 21.79 -24.41 -18.83
C GLY A 101 20.33 -24.69 -18.49
N ALA A 102 19.96 -24.82 -17.20
CA ALA A 102 18.56 -24.78 -16.76
C ALA A 102 18.36 -23.62 -15.77
N GLU A 103 17.34 -22.79 -15.99
CA GLU A 103 16.96 -21.72 -15.07
C GLU A 103 16.27 -22.30 -13.83
N TYR A 104 16.91 -22.23 -12.67
CA TYR A 104 16.23 -22.44 -11.39
C TYR A 104 16.84 -21.54 -10.31
N VAL A 105 16.20 -20.40 -10.06
CA VAL A 105 16.31 -19.73 -8.77
C VAL A 105 14.93 -19.19 -8.39
N VAL A 106 14.25 -19.92 -7.51
CA VAL A 106 13.13 -19.37 -6.75
C VAL A 106 13.49 -19.52 -5.28
N ASP A 107 14.27 -18.57 -4.79
CA ASP A 107 14.62 -18.55 -3.37
C ASP A 107 13.54 -17.82 -2.60
N PHE A 108 12.83 -18.57 -1.75
CA PHE A 108 11.78 -18.00 -0.90
C PHE A 108 12.39 -17.50 0.40
N LEU A 109 12.07 -16.26 0.77
CA LEU A 109 12.55 -15.71 2.04
C LEU A 109 11.61 -16.13 3.19
N PRO A 110 12.17 -16.51 4.36
CA PRO A 110 11.36 -16.81 5.53
C PRO A 110 10.61 -15.56 6.02
N LYS A 111 9.34 -15.76 6.35
CA LYS A 111 8.40 -14.75 6.84
C LYS A 111 7.56 -15.36 7.95
N VAL A 112 6.91 -14.49 8.71
CA VAL A 112 5.92 -14.90 9.71
C VAL A 112 4.57 -14.36 9.29
N LYS A 113 3.56 -15.23 9.27
CA LYS A 113 2.16 -14.89 9.09
C LYS A 113 1.50 -14.81 10.46
N ILE A 114 0.93 -13.65 10.79
CA ILE A 114 0.14 -13.40 11.99
C ILE A 114 -1.32 -13.30 11.56
N GLU A 115 -2.20 -14.04 12.23
CA GLU A 115 -3.64 -14.03 12.00
C GLU A 115 -4.33 -13.63 13.30
N ALA A 116 -5.13 -12.56 13.24
CA ALA A 116 -5.85 -12.02 14.39
C ALA A 116 -7.30 -11.71 14.00
N ALA A 117 -8.25 -12.33 14.67
CA ALA A 117 -9.66 -12.00 14.53
C ALA A 117 -9.98 -10.78 15.42
N VAL A 118 -10.64 -9.78 14.86
CA VAL A 118 -10.94 -8.52 15.54
C VAL A 118 -12.36 -8.05 15.23
N SER A 119 -12.96 -7.28 16.14
CA SER A 119 -14.22 -6.58 15.88
C SER A 119 -13.97 -5.41 14.92
N ASP A 120 -15.00 -5.03 14.14
CA ASP A 120 -14.91 -3.95 13.15
C ASP A 120 -14.40 -2.63 13.76
N ASP A 121 -14.79 -2.36 15.01
CA ASP A 121 -14.47 -1.13 15.75
C ASP A 121 -12.96 -0.92 15.96
N ILE A 122 -12.17 -1.99 15.99
CA ILE A 122 -10.73 -1.93 16.26
C ILE A 122 -9.87 -2.33 15.04
N VAL A 123 -10.48 -2.65 13.89
CA VAL A 123 -9.77 -3.10 12.68
C VAL A 123 -8.71 -2.10 12.26
N ASP A 124 -9.08 -0.83 12.12
CA ASP A 124 -8.16 0.21 11.67
C ASP A 124 -7.00 0.41 12.66
N GLN A 125 -7.29 0.36 13.96
CA GLN A 125 -6.29 0.47 15.02
C GLN A 125 -5.32 -0.71 14.98
N ALA A 126 -5.83 -1.92 14.75
CA ALA A 126 -5.01 -3.13 14.65
C ALA A 126 -4.12 -3.14 13.39
N ILE A 127 -4.65 -2.69 12.25
CA ILE A 127 -3.85 -2.52 11.03
C ILE A 127 -2.72 -1.52 11.28
N GLU A 128 -3.03 -0.38 11.88
CA GLU A 128 -2.06 0.67 12.14
C GLU A 128 -0.98 0.22 13.15
N ALA A 129 -1.38 -0.49 14.20
CA ALA A 129 -0.47 -1.06 15.20
C ALA A 129 0.54 -2.02 14.54
N VAL A 130 0.06 -2.96 13.73
CA VAL A 130 0.92 -3.92 13.03
C VAL A 130 1.79 -3.24 11.98
N GLU A 131 1.25 -2.27 11.23
CA GLU A 131 2.02 -1.52 10.24
C GLU A 131 3.20 -0.79 10.90
N ARG A 132 2.95 -0.06 12.00
CA ARG A 132 3.99 0.69 12.71
C ARG A 132 5.05 -0.24 13.29
N ALA A 133 4.65 -1.35 13.91
CA ALA A 133 5.57 -2.32 14.51
C ALA A 133 6.43 -3.03 13.45
N ALA A 134 5.83 -3.43 12.33
CA ALA A 134 6.51 -4.19 11.28
C ALA A 134 7.34 -3.32 10.31
N ARG A 135 7.08 -2.01 10.24
CA ARG A 135 7.75 -1.09 9.30
C ARG A 135 9.20 -0.86 9.71
N THR A 136 10.12 -1.16 8.78
CA THR A 136 11.55 -0.78 8.85
C THR A 136 11.94 0.22 7.77
N GLY A 137 11.05 0.48 6.80
CA GLY A 137 11.31 1.33 5.65
C GLY A 137 12.16 0.65 4.58
N LYS A 138 12.50 -0.63 4.76
CA LYS A 138 13.27 -1.44 3.82
C LYS A 138 12.34 -2.37 3.05
N ILE A 139 12.77 -2.78 1.86
CA ILE A 139 11.97 -3.70 1.06
C ILE A 139 11.80 -5.03 1.81
N GLY A 140 10.62 -5.64 1.66
CA GLY A 140 10.28 -6.93 2.26
C GLY A 140 9.70 -6.85 3.67
N ASP A 141 9.28 -5.66 4.13
CA ASP A 141 8.61 -5.46 5.42
C ASP A 141 7.32 -6.28 5.55
N GLY A 142 6.56 -6.44 4.47
CA GLY A 142 5.41 -7.32 4.47
C GLY A 142 4.20 -6.80 3.72
N LYS A 143 3.07 -7.48 3.96
CA LYS A 143 1.72 -7.05 3.57
C LYS A 143 0.74 -7.45 4.66
N ILE A 144 -0.31 -6.64 4.81
CA ILE A 144 -1.45 -6.93 5.66
C ILE A 144 -2.66 -7.16 4.73
N PHE A 145 -3.40 -8.22 4.98
CA PHE A 145 -4.66 -8.53 4.33
C PHE A 145 -5.78 -8.47 5.38
N VAL A 146 -6.95 -8.08 4.93
CA VAL A 146 -8.15 -8.02 5.77
C VAL A 146 -9.24 -8.81 5.06
N THR A 147 -9.78 -9.82 5.73
CA THR A 147 -10.87 -10.63 5.21
C THR A 147 -12.06 -10.56 6.16
N PRO A 148 -13.30 -10.48 5.66
CA PRO A 148 -14.48 -10.53 6.51
C PRO A 148 -14.60 -11.90 7.19
N ILE A 149 -15.03 -11.89 8.46
CA ILE A 149 -15.42 -13.09 9.19
C ILE A 149 -16.94 -13.06 9.37
N GLU A 150 -17.60 -14.14 8.97
CA GLU A 150 -19.06 -14.30 9.15
C GLU A 150 -19.40 -14.75 10.57
N GLN A 151 -18.59 -15.63 11.16
CA GLN A 151 -18.83 -16.17 12.49
C GLN A 151 -17.51 -16.55 13.20
N VAL A 152 -17.46 -16.31 14.51
CA VAL A 152 -16.44 -16.83 15.43
C VAL A 152 -17.16 -17.62 16.51
N ILE A 153 -16.58 -18.74 16.93
CA ILE A 153 -17.11 -19.60 17.99
C ILE A 153 -16.00 -19.93 18.98
N ARG A 154 -16.19 -19.63 20.27
CA ARG A 154 -15.26 -20.04 21.32
C ARG A 154 -15.58 -21.47 21.74
N ILE A 155 -14.72 -22.42 21.36
CA ILE A 155 -14.95 -23.87 21.60
C ILE A 155 -15.26 -24.20 23.07
N ARG A 156 -14.59 -23.54 24.01
CA ARG A 156 -14.72 -23.83 25.46
C ARG A 156 -16.10 -23.44 26.03
N THR A 157 -16.69 -22.34 25.57
CA THR A 157 -17.92 -21.76 26.15
C THR A 157 -19.13 -21.87 25.21
N GLY A 158 -18.89 -22.08 23.91
CA GLY A 158 -19.94 -22.01 22.89
C GLY A 158 -20.36 -20.58 22.53
N GLU A 159 -19.72 -19.56 23.10
CA GLU A 159 -19.97 -18.16 22.76
C GLU A 159 -19.71 -17.91 21.28
N THR A 160 -20.46 -16.97 20.70
CA THR A 160 -20.39 -16.66 19.26
C THR A 160 -20.25 -15.17 19.04
N GLY A 161 -19.73 -14.78 17.87
CA GLY A 161 -19.62 -13.37 17.51
C GLY A 161 -18.53 -12.65 18.31
N ALA A 162 -18.81 -11.41 18.71
CA ALA A 162 -17.87 -10.58 19.46
C ALA A 162 -17.51 -11.17 20.83
N ASP A 163 -18.44 -11.87 21.49
CA ASP A 163 -18.21 -12.50 22.80
C ASP A 163 -17.19 -13.66 22.72
N ALA A 164 -16.94 -14.17 21.51
CA ALA A 164 -16.00 -15.26 21.27
C ALA A 164 -14.55 -14.82 21.07
N LEU A 165 -14.28 -13.52 20.89
CA LEU A 165 -12.95 -12.95 20.65
C LEU A 165 -12.07 -12.90 21.92
#